data_AF-A0A8S3I6V2-F1
#
_entry.id   AF-A0A8S3I6V2-F1
#
_cell.length_a   1.000
_cell.length_b   1.000
_cell.length_c   1.000
_cell.angle_alpha   90.00
_cell.angle_beta   90.00
_cell.angle_gamma   90.00
#
_symmetry.space_group_name_H-M   'P 1'
#
loop_
_entity.id
_entity.type
_entity.pdbx_description
1 polymer ?
#
loop_
_entity_poly.entity_id
_entity_poly.type
_entity_poly.pdbx_seq_one_letter_code
_entity_poly.pdbx_strand_id
1 'polypeptide(L)'
;AIQQQSKQDNAASVTVLTNNIQSVASNDESFNENIQDLSIIEDVMRMILEIINSCLTHTLRYNVNLIYALLYNREIFDYYRTHPSFQDILQNIDTVITFFAEKVDQLQQRSAEYIKETLEINVKQFPLDRLKKFPDLKFKYVEEEQPEDFFVPYVWSLVHKSCNFHWSSESALMFLQQPLDS
;
A
#
# COMPACT_ATOMS: atom_id res chain seq x y z
N ALA A 1 49.46 -24.16 12.49
CA ALA A 1 48.46 -25.25 12.54
C ALA A 1 47.29 -24.96 13.48
N ILE A 2 47.48 -24.34 14.66
CA ILE A 2 46.43 -24.22 15.69
C ILE A 2 45.37 -23.14 15.43
N GLN A 3 45.65 -22.10 14.62
CA GLN A 3 44.68 -21.02 14.33
C GLN A 3 43.70 -21.29 13.17
N GLN A 4 43.85 -22.40 12.43
CA GLN A 4 42.92 -22.74 11.34
C GLN A 4 41.80 -23.70 11.80
N GLN A 5 42.03 -24.50 12.84
CA GLN A 5 41.03 -25.45 13.35
C GLN A 5 39.86 -24.74 14.07
N SER A 6 40.13 -23.69 14.85
CA SER A 6 39.11 -22.98 15.65
C SER A 6 38.11 -22.16 14.83
N LYS A 7 38.42 -21.87 13.56
CA LYS A 7 37.52 -21.13 12.64
C LYS A 7 36.50 -22.05 11.97
N GLN A 8 36.78 -23.35 11.88
CA GLN A 8 35.94 -24.33 11.19
C GLN A 8 34.88 -24.92 12.15
N ASP A 9 35.22 -25.10 13.42
CA ASP A 9 34.28 -25.55 14.47
C ASP A 9 33.23 -24.48 14.85
N ASN A 10 33.59 -23.19 14.78
CA ASN A 10 32.64 -22.10 14.99
C ASN A 10 31.64 -21.93 13.83
N ALA A 11 32.07 -22.17 12.57
CA ALA A 11 31.16 -22.11 11.43
C ALA A 11 30.13 -23.26 11.45
N ALA A 12 30.58 -24.48 11.78
CA ALA A 12 29.69 -25.63 11.96
C ALA A 12 28.71 -25.43 13.13
N SER A 13 29.15 -24.84 14.24
CA SER A 13 28.29 -24.56 15.40
C SER A 13 27.26 -23.46 15.10
N VAL A 14 27.61 -22.43 14.34
CA VAL A 14 26.66 -21.38 13.91
C VAL A 14 25.63 -21.94 12.94
N THR A 15 26.01 -22.82 12.00
CA THR A 15 25.08 -23.47 11.08
C THR A 15 24.12 -24.45 11.78
N VAL A 16 24.59 -25.16 12.81
CA VAL A 16 23.74 -26.03 13.65
C VAL A 16 22.78 -25.21 14.51
N LEU A 17 23.21 -24.05 15.02
CA LEU A 17 22.33 -23.14 15.76
C LEU A 17 21.26 -22.50 14.86
N THR A 18 21.60 -22.09 13.63
CA THR A 18 20.62 -21.56 12.68
C THR A 18 19.64 -22.64 12.20
N ASN A 19 20.12 -23.87 11.98
CA ASN A 19 19.23 -24.98 11.57
C ASN A 19 18.31 -25.43 12.72
N ASN A 20 18.78 -25.39 13.97
CA ASN A 20 17.96 -25.73 15.13
C ASN A 20 16.94 -24.63 15.47
N ILE A 21 17.24 -23.36 15.20
CA ILE A 21 16.26 -22.26 15.30
C ILE A 21 15.20 -22.38 14.20
N GLN A 22 15.59 -22.74 12.98
CA GLN A 22 14.66 -23.00 11.87
C GLN A 22 13.74 -24.20 12.15
N SER A 23 14.25 -25.26 12.80
CA SER A 23 13.47 -26.47 13.09
C SER A 23 12.50 -26.35 14.26
N VAL A 24 12.75 -25.45 15.22
CA VAL A 24 11.88 -25.24 16.40
C VAL A 24 10.74 -24.26 16.10
N ALA A 25 10.91 -23.35 15.14
CA ALA A 25 9.88 -22.40 14.72
C ALA A 25 8.82 -22.97 13.75
N SER A 26 8.99 -24.20 13.26
CA SER A 26 8.16 -24.77 12.20
C SER A 26 6.81 -25.37 12.66
N ASN A 27 6.56 -25.50 13.97
CA ASN A 27 5.40 -26.25 14.51
C ASN A 27 4.41 -25.42 15.34
N ASP A 28 4.55 -24.09 15.40
CA ASP A 28 3.63 -23.24 16.15
C ASP A 28 2.73 -22.51 15.14
N GLU A 29 1.52 -23.03 14.91
CA GLU A 29 0.57 -22.45 13.94
C GLU A 29 0.30 -20.96 14.23
N SER A 30 0.31 -20.56 15.51
CA SER A 30 0.18 -19.16 15.92
C SER A 30 1.34 -18.27 15.46
N PHE A 31 2.56 -18.81 15.37
CA PHE A 31 3.73 -18.07 14.90
C PHE A 31 3.67 -17.89 13.38
N ASN A 32 3.21 -18.92 12.67
CA ASN A 32 3.01 -18.86 11.22
C ASN A 32 1.89 -17.87 10.84
N GLU A 33 0.78 -17.84 11.59
CA GLU A 33 -0.29 -16.83 11.40
C GLU A 33 0.23 -15.40 11.59
N ASN A 34 0.99 -15.13 12.66
CA ASN A 34 1.57 -13.81 12.90
C ASN A 34 2.56 -13.37 11.80
N ILE A 35 3.35 -14.30 11.25
CA ILE A 35 4.24 -14.02 10.11
C ILE A 35 3.43 -13.69 8.85
N GLN A 36 2.34 -14.43 8.61
CA GLN A 36 1.47 -14.20 7.48
C GLN A 36 0.78 -12.83 7.58
N ASP A 37 0.28 -12.46 8.76
CA ASP A 37 -0.30 -11.15 9.01
C ASP A 37 0.71 -10.02 8.81
N LEU A 38 1.96 -10.20 9.26
CA LEU A 38 3.04 -9.24 9.01
C LEU A 38 3.33 -9.09 7.51
N SER A 39 3.35 -10.18 6.75
CA SER A 39 3.53 -10.14 5.28
C SER A 39 2.37 -9.42 4.59
N ILE A 40 1.12 -9.63 5.03
CA ILE A 40 -0.04 -8.93 4.47
C ILE A 40 0.06 -7.44 4.74
N ILE A 41 0.42 -7.05 5.97
CA ILE A 41 0.62 -5.63 6.32
C ILE A 41 1.75 -5.04 5.48
N GLU A 42 2.84 -5.77 5.26
CA GLU A 42 3.95 -5.34 4.41
C GLU A 42 3.48 -5.06 2.98
N ASP A 43 2.69 -5.95 2.38
CA ASP A 43 2.14 -5.78 1.04
C ASP A 43 1.20 -4.57 0.96
N VAL A 44 0.35 -4.38 1.98
CA VAL A 44 -0.55 -3.21 2.06
C VAL A 44 0.25 -1.91 2.17
N MET A 45 1.29 -1.90 3.01
CA MET A 45 2.15 -0.73 3.16
C MET A 45 2.93 -0.44 1.89
N ARG A 46 3.42 -1.48 1.19
CA ARG A 46 4.07 -1.34 -0.10
C ARG A 46 3.13 -0.72 -1.13
N MET A 47 1.88 -1.21 -1.19
CA MET A 47 0.85 -0.68 -2.08
C MET A 47 0.57 0.81 -1.81
N ILE A 48 0.46 1.22 -0.54
CA ILE A 48 0.27 2.64 -0.18
C ILE A 48 1.44 3.49 -0.66
N LEU A 49 2.68 3.02 -0.45
CA LEU A 49 3.87 3.73 -0.91
C LEU A 49 3.94 3.81 -2.45
N GLU A 50 3.51 2.78 -3.16
CA GLU A 50 3.41 2.77 -4.63
C GLU A 50 2.35 3.76 -5.13
N ILE A 51 1.21 3.89 -4.45
CA ILE A 51 0.18 4.90 -4.76
C ILE A 51 0.72 6.32 -4.57
N ILE A 52 1.44 6.58 -3.47
CA ILE A 52 2.10 7.87 -3.24
C ILE A 52 3.08 8.14 -4.38
N ASN A 53 3.88 7.15 -4.75
CA ASN A 53 4.87 7.31 -5.80
C ASN A 53 4.27 7.51 -7.20
N SER A 54 3.12 6.90 -7.47
CA SER A 54 2.32 7.20 -8.67
C SER A 54 1.87 8.67 -8.68
N CYS A 55 1.39 9.20 -7.54
CA CYS A 55 1.07 10.61 -7.41
C CYS A 55 2.31 11.50 -7.67
N LEU A 56 3.48 11.14 -7.12
CA LEU A 56 4.74 11.87 -7.33
C LEU A 56 5.19 11.87 -8.79
N THR A 57 4.92 10.81 -9.54
CA THR A 57 5.37 10.67 -10.92
C THR A 57 4.41 11.35 -11.90
N HIS A 58 3.09 11.23 -11.67
CA HIS A 58 2.06 11.66 -12.63
C HIS A 58 1.39 13.00 -12.28
N THR A 59 1.19 13.30 -10.99
CA THR A 59 0.34 14.42 -10.56
C THR A 59 1.04 15.45 -9.68
N LEU A 60 2.33 15.28 -9.38
CA LEU A 60 3.12 16.15 -8.50
C LEU A 60 2.98 17.64 -8.82
N ARG A 61 3.03 18.01 -10.11
CA ARG A 61 2.91 19.40 -10.56
C ARG A 61 1.58 20.07 -10.22
N TYR A 62 0.53 19.29 -10.02
CA TYR A 62 -0.81 19.75 -9.71
C TYR A 62 -1.16 19.58 -8.23
N ASN A 63 -0.36 18.81 -7.48
CA ASN A 63 -0.65 18.45 -6.10
C ASN A 63 0.44 18.93 -5.14
N VAL A 64 0.48 20.23 -4.89
CA VAL A 64 1.42 20.85 -3.95
C VAL A 64 1.09 20.49 -2.49
N ASN A 65 -0.18 20.24 -2.19
CA ASN A 65 -0.59 19.81 -0.85
C ASN A 65 0.05 18.47 -0.46
N LEU A 66 0.23 17.55 -1.42
CA LEU A 66 0.97 16.30 -1.18
C LEU A 66 2.42 16.57 -0.80
N ILE A 67 3.10 17.47 -1.50
CA ILE A 67 4.49 17.86 -1.19
C ILE A 67 4.56 18.45 0.23
N TYR A 68 3.64 19.35 0.56
CA TYR A 68 3.55 19.94 1.89
C TYR A 68 3.35 18.88 2.98
N ALA A 69 2.44 17.93 2.76
CA ALA A 69 2.19 16.83 3.69
C ALA A 69 3.40 15.89 3.85
N LEU A 70 4.12 15.60 2.76
CA LEU A 70 5.35 14.79 2.79
C LEU A 70 6.48 15.48 3.55
N LEU A 71 6.63 16.80 3.38
CA LEU A 71 7.61 17.58 4.13
C LEU A 71 7.28 17.63 5.62
N TYR A 72 6.00 17.80 5.96
CA TYR A 72 5.54 17.87 7.35
C TYR A 72 5.75 16.54 8.09
N ASN A 73 5.47 15.41 7.43
CA ASN A 73 5.56 14.07 8.01
C ASN A 73 6.83 13.30 7.61
N ARG A 74 7.89 13.98 7.18
CA ARG A 74 9.08 13.34 6.60
C ARG A 74 9.73 12.29 7.50
N GLU A 75 9.63 12.46 8.82
CA GLU A 75 10.22 11.58 9.83
C GLU A 75 9.58 10.19 9.86
N ILE A 76 8.32 10.06 9.40
CA ILE A 76 7.64 8.77 9.35
C ILE A 76 8.38 7.80 8.41
N PHE A 77 8.99 8.32 7.35
CA PHE A 77 9.72 7.50 6.37
C PHE A 77 11.03 6.94 6.91
N ASP A 78 11.59 7.55 7.97
CA ASP A 78 12.86 7.13 8.58
C ASP A 78 12.78 5.69 9.11
N TYR A 79 11.63 5.31 9.69
CA TYR A 79 11.38 3.97 10.24
C TYR A 79 11.34 2.88 9.17
N TYR A 80 10.97 3.24 7.93
CA TYR A 80 10.85 2.28 6.83
C TYR A 80 12.14 2.12 6.02
N ARG A 81 13.14 3.00 6.21
CA ARG A 81 14.42 2.96 5.47
C ARG A 81 15.25 1.70 5.74
N THR A 82 15.11 1.11 6.92
CA THR A 82 15.82 -0.11 7.30
C THR A 82 15.21 -1.37 6.68
N HIS A 83 13.97 -1.29 6.18
CA HIS A 83 13.26 -2.43 5.61
C HIS A 83 13.62 -2.62 4.12
N PRO A 84 14.18 -3.76 3.70
CA PRO A 84 14.64 -3.98 2.32
C PRO A 84 13.55 -3.79 1.27
N SER A 85 12.31 -4.18 1.58
CA SER A 85 11.19 -4.16 0.63
C SER A 85 10.70 -2.76 0.25
N PHE A 86 11.06 -1.73 1.03
CA PHE A 86 10.59 -0.35 0.81
C PHE A 86 11.68 0.57 0.26
N GLN A 87 12.96 0.18 0.30
CA GLN A 87 14.06 1.10 -0.02
C GLN A 87 13.98 1.70 -1.42
N ASP A 88 13.58 0.91 -2.41
CA ASP A 88 13.44 1.35 -3.79
C ASP A 88 12.32 2.39 -3.95
N ILE A 89 11.18 2.18 -3.30
CA ILE A 89 10.03 3.10 -3.36
C ILE A 89 10.32 4.38 -2.57
N LEU A 90 10.96 4.26 -1.40
CA LEU A 90 11.32 5.39 -0.55
C LEU A 90 12.34 6.32 -1.23
N GLN A 91 13.21 5.80 -2.11
CA GLN A 91 14.19 6.62 -2.83
C GLN A 91 13.56 7.80 -3.59
N ASN A 92 12.42 7.58 -4.25
CA ASN A 92 11.71 8.65 -4.95
C ASN A 92 11.12 9.68 -3.98
N ILE A 93 10.54 9.20 -2.87
CA ILE A 93 9.96 10.05 -1.82
C ILE A 93 11.05 10.91 -1.19
N ASP A 94 12.19 10.32 -0.82
CA ASP A 94 13.35 11.03 -0.27
C ASP A 94 13.88 12.06 -1.28
N THR A 95 13.96 11.73 -2.57
CA THR A 95 14.41 12.68 -3.61
C THR A 95 13.51 13.93 -3.68
N VAL A 96 12.18 13.74 -3.59
CA VAL A 96 11.21 14.84 -3.55
C VAL A 96 11.38 15.63 -2.25
N ILE A 97 11.41 14.96 -1.10
CA ILE A 97 11.54 15.59 0.21
C ILE A 97 12.82 16.42 0.28
N THR A 98 13.98 15.88 -0.09
CA THR A 98 15.26 16.60 -0.05
C THR A 98 15.23 17.84 -0.94
N PHE A 99 14.75 17.71 -2.18
CA PHE A 99 14.70 18.86 -3.10
C PHE A 99 13.84 20.00 -2.55
N PHE A 100 12.63 19.70 -2.05
CA PHE A 100 11.74 20.74 -1.55
C PHE A 100 12.14 21.23 -0.15
N ALA A 101 12.74 20.38 0.69
CA ALA A 101 13.28 20.79 1.99
C ALA A 101 14.36 21.85 1.81
N GLU A 102 15.31 21.65 0.88
CA GLU A 102 16.34 22.64 0.56
C GLU A 102 15.74 23.99 0.12
N LYS A 103 14.65 23.97 -0.65
CA LYS A 103 13.94 25.19 -1.08
C LYS A 103 13.23 25.89 0.05
N VAL A 104 12.64 25.14 0.99
CA VAL A 104 11.96 25.69 2.16
C VAL A 104 12.97 26.23 3.18
N ASP A 105 14.12 25.58 3.34
CA ASP A 105 15.17 26.03 4.27
C ASP A 105 15.85 27.33 3.82
N GLN A 106 15.84 27.63 2.52
CA GLN A 106 16.30 28.91 1.96
C GLN A 106 15.36 30.08 2.28
N LEU A 107 14.14 29.82 2.76
CA LEU A 107 13.17 30.87 3.09
C LEU A 107 13.47 31.48 4.46
N GLN A 108 13.57 32.80 4.49
CA GLN A 108 13.67 33.57 5.73
C GLN A 108 12.33 33.64 6.47
N GLN A 109 11.21 33.60 5.74
CA GLN A 109 9.86 33.65 6.30
C GLN A 109 9.18 32.28 6.19
N ARG A 110 8.79 31.72 7.34
CA ARG A 110 8.17 30.37 7.45
C ARG A 110 6.68 30.44 7.74
N SER A 111 5.93 31.30 7.04
CA SER A 111 4.47 31.26 7.09
C SER A 111 3.95 30.15 6.17
N ALA A 112 2.85 29.51 6.55
CA ALA A 112 2.27 28.42 5.78
C ALA A 112 1.87 28.86 4.35
N GLU A 113 1.26 30.05 4.19
CA GLU A 113 0.98 30.63 2.86
C GLU A 113 2.25 30.76 2.01
N TYR A 114 3.32 31.30 2.57
CA TYR A 114 4.53 31.60 1.81
C TYR A 114 5.30 30.34 1.42
N ILE A 115 5.31 29.34 2.31
CA ILE A 115 5.84 28.01 2.01
C ILE A 115 5.06 27.41 0.84
N LYS A 116 3.73 27.46 0.87
CA LYS A 116 2.89 26.89 -0.19
C LYS A 116 3.11 27.60 -1.53
N GLU A 117 3.13 28.93 -1.55
CA GLU A 117 3.41 29.72 -2.75
C GLU A 117 4.79 29.39 -3.34
N THR A 118 5.81 29.27 -2.48
CA THR A 118 7.15 28.87 -2.89
C THR A 118 7.15 27.47 -3.53
N LEU A 119 6.43 26.51 -2.93
CA LEU A 119 6.31 25.16 -3.48
C LEU A 119 5.61 25.16 -4.85
N GLU A 120 4.55 25.95 -5.04
CA GLU A 120 3.84 26.09 -6.33
C GLU A 120 4.75 26.61 -7.46
N ILE A 121 5.71 27.47 -7.14
CA ILE A 121 6.71 27.96 -8.09
C ILE A 121 7.75 26.87 -8.38
N ASN A 122 8.28 26.25 -7.33
CA ASN A 122 9.39 25.29 -7.43
C ASN A 122 8.96 23.94 -8.03
N VAL A 123 7.69 23.52 -7.89
CA VAL A 123 7.21 22.25 -8.43
C VAL A 123 7.29 22.20 -9.96
N LYS A 124 7.21 23.35 -10.63
CA LYS A 124 7.38 23.45 -12.09
C LYS A 124 8.83 23.24 -12.53
N GLN A 125 9.79 23.53 -11.65
CA GLN A 125 11.23 23.40 -11.90
C GLN A 125 11.76 22.01 -11.49
N PHE A 126 10.96 21.21 -10.80
CA PHE A 126 11.37 19.88 -10.35
C PHE A 126 11.63 18.95 -11.55
N PRO A 127 12.83 18.34 -11.65
CA PRO A 127 13.16 17.41 -12.73
C PRO A 127 12.52 16.05 -12.47
N LEU A 128 11.31 15.84 -13.01
CA LEU A 128 10.56 14.56 -12.92
C LEU A 128 11.36 13.36 -13.44
N ASP A 129 12.31 13.58 -14.35
CA ASP A 129 13.17 12.53 -14.91
C ASP A 129 14.10 11.87 -13.87
N ARG A 130 14.29 12.51 -12.70
CA ARG A 130 15.05 11.91 -11.59
C ARG A 130 14.27 10.82 -10.85
N LEU A 131 12.95 10.77 -11.01
CA LEU A 131 12.12 9.78 -10.35
C LEU A 131 12.15 8.45 -11.11
N LYS A 132 12.43 7.37 -10.37
CA LYS A 132 12.32 6.01 -10.91
C LYS A 132 10.87 5.72 -11.26
N LYS A 133 10.63 5.28 -12.49
CA LYS A 133 9.29 4.85 -12.91
C LYS A 133 9.04 3.43 -12.42
N PHE A 134 7.90 3.25 -11.76
CA PHE A 134 7.41 1.94 -11.35
C PHE A 134 6.35 1.48 -12.34
N PRO A 135 6.12 0.17 -12.47
CA PRO A 135 5.00 -0.33 -13.26
C PRO A 135 3.70 0.30 -12.78
N ASP A 136 2.81 0.65 -13.71
CA ASP A 136 1.48 1.11 -13.35
C ASP A 136 0.76 0.04 -12.53
N LEU A 137 0.14 0.42 -11.40
CA LEU A 137 -0.69 -0.50 -10.63
C LEU A 137 -1.88 -0.92 -11.50
N LYS A 138 -1.83 -2.13 -12.03
CA LYS A 138 -2.90 -2.71 -12.85
C LYS A 138 -3.81 -3.53 -11.96
N PHE A 139 -4.91 -2.92 -11.54
CA PHE A 139 -5.99 -3.63 -10.88
C PHE A 139 -6.82 -4.33 -11.96
N LYS A 140 -6.68 -5.65 -12.06
CA LYS A 140 -7.59 -6.44 -12.88
C LYS A 140 -8.90 -6.57 -12.11
N TYR A 141 -9.99 -6.13 -12.72
CA TYR A 141 -11.31 -6.44 -12.20
C TYR A 141 -11.47 -7.97 -12.18
N VAL A 142 -11.74 -8.51 -10.99
CA VAL A 142 -12.12 -9.91 -10.83
C VAL A 142 -13.64 -9.93 -10.88
N GLU A 143 -14.18 -10.48 -11.96
CA GLU A 143 -15.60 -10.80 -12.02
C GLU A 143 -15.87 -11.91 -11.00
N GLU A 144 -16.82 -11.67 -10.09
CA GLU A 144 -17.36 -12.72 -9.24
C GLU A 144 -17.97 -13.82 -10.12
N GLU A 145 -17.90 -15.08 -9.69
CA GLU A 145 -18.45 -16.19 -10.49
C GLU A 145 -19.97 -16.11 -10.65
N GLN A 146 -20.67 -15.52 -9.67
CA GLN A 146 -22.12 -15.36 -9.64
C GLN A 146 -22.52 -13.92 -9.26
N PRO A 147 -22.32 -12.95 -10.17
CA PRO A 147 -22.65 -11.55 -9.91
C PRO A 147 -24.16 -11.35 -9.66
N GLU A 148 -25.01 -12.23 -10.18
CA GLU A 148 -26.46 -12.22 -10.00
C GLU A 148 -26.91 -12.26 -8.54
N ASP A 149 -26.21 -12.96 -7.66
CA ASP A 149 -26.58 -13.10 -6.25
C ASP A 149 -26.55 -11.75 -5.51
N PHE A 150 -25.69 -10.83 -5.96
CA PHE A 150 -25.64 -9.47 -5.44
C PHE A 150 -26.50 -8.49 -6.24
N PHE A 151 -26.38 -8.50 -7.57
CA PHE A 151 -27.04 -7.50 -8.41
C PHE A 151 -28.55 -7.70 -8.50
N VAL A 152 -29.06 -8.94 -8.52
CA VAL A 152 -30.50 -9.18 -8.65
C VAL A 152 -31.25 -8.65 -7.41
N PRO A 153 -30.88 -9.00 -6.16
CA PRO A 153 -31.53 -8.41 -4.99
C PRO A 153 -31.35 -6.89 -4.90
N TYR A 154 -30.16 -6.37 -5.25
CA TYR A 154 -29.88 -4.94 -5.18
C TYR A 154 -30.74 -4.12 -6.16
N VAL A 155 -30.81 -4.53 -7.43
CA VAL A 155 -31.62 -3.86 -8.45
C VAL A 155 -33.11 -3.92 -8.07
N TRP A 156 -33.61 -5.06 -7.59
CA TRP A 156 -34.99 -5.14 -7.10
C TRP A 156 -35.24 -4.24 -5.89
N SER A 157 -34.29 -4.13 -4.97
CA SER A 157 -34.40 -3.19 -3.84
C SER A 157 -34.45 -1.73 -4.29
N LEU A 158 -33.71 -1.38 -5.35
CA LEU A 158 -33.70 -0.04 -5.92
C LEU A 158 -35.01 0.25 -6.64
N VAL A 159 -35.49 -0.68 -7.46
CA VAL A 159 -36.81 -0.60 -8.11
C VAL A 159 -37.90 -0.43 -7.06
N HIS A 160 -37.90 -1.23 -5.99
CA HIS A 160 -38.87 -1.11 -4.91
C HIS A 160 -38.81 0.26 -4.20
N LYS A 161 -37.62 0.81 -3.97
CA LYS A 161 -37.45 2.13 -3.32
C LYS A 161 -37.81 3.30 -4.24
N SER A 162 -37.54 3.19 -5.54
CA SER A 162 -37.75 4.25 -6.51
C SER A 162 -39.13 4.22 -7.17
N CYS A 163 -39.83 3.09 -7.10
CA CYS A 163 -41.21 2.98 -7.51
C CYS A 163 -42.13 3.42 -6.37
N ASN A 164 -42.89 4.50 -6.56
CA ASN A 164 -44.02 4.90 -5.70
C ASN A 164 -45.21 3.92 -5.77
N PHE A 165 -44.97 2.63 -6.06
CA PHE A 165 -46.00 1.61 -6.08
C PHE A 165 -46.04 0.92 -4.73
N HIS A 166 -47.20 0.96 -4.07
CA HIS A 166 -47.48 0.17 -2.87
C HIS A 166 -47.55 -1.32 -3.26
N TRP A 167 -46.40 -1.98 -3.38
CA TRP A 167 -46.34 -3.44 -3.55
C TRP A 167 -46.89 -4.09 -2.28
N SER A 168 -48.07 -4.73 -2.37
CA SER A 168 -48.59 -5.54 -1.26
C SER A 168 -47.77 -6.83 -1.19
N SER A 169 -47.17 -7.09 -0.03
CA SER A 169 -46.35 -8.29 0.22
C SER A 169 -47.04 -9.62 -0.07
N GLU A 170 -48.37 -9.65 -0.18
CA GLU A 170 -49.14 -10.88 -0.46
C GLU A 170 -49.16 -11.30 -1.94
N SER A 171 -48.77 -10.43 -2.88
CA SER A 171 -48.87 -10.72 -4.32
C SER A 171 -47.53 -10.86 -5.04
N ALA A 172 -46.41 -10.61 -4.35
CA ALA A 172 -45.06 -10.81 -4.89
C ALA A 172 -44.58 -12.25 -4.66
N LEU A 173 -45.22 -13.24 -5.30
CA LEU A 173 -44.65 -14.57 -5.46
C LEU A 173 -43.50 -14.48 -6.47
N MET A 174 -42.31 -14.09 -5.99
CA MET A 174 -41.10 -14.19 -6.78
C MET A 174 -40.60 -15.64 -6.68
N PHE A 175 -40.59 -16.31 -7.84
CA PHE A 175 -40.18 -17.70 -8.09
C PHE A 175 -41.20 -18.77 -7.71
N LEU A 176 -41.94 -19.26 -8.73
CA LEU A 176 -42.52 -20.60 -8.71
C LEU A 176 -41.37 -21.59 -8.50
N GLN A 177 -41.29 -22.18 -7.30
CA GLN A 177 -40.49 -23.37 -7.03
C GLN A 177 -40.85 -24.40 -8.11
N GLN A 178 -39.91 -24.75 -8.99
CA GLN A 178 -40.09 -25.89 -9.87
C GLN A 178 -40.30 -27.14 -9.00
N PRO A 179 -41.30 -27.98 -9.31
CA PRO A 179 -41.51 -29.20 -8.54
C PRO A 179 -40.31 -30.13 -8.77
N LEU A 180 -39.82 -30.74 -7.69
CA LEU A 180 -38.89 -31.87 -7.75
C LEU A 180 -39.53 -32.96 -8.62
N ASP A 181 -38.99 -33.20 -9.81
CA ASP A 181 -39.31 -34.41 -10.57
C ASP A 181 -38.66 -35.62 -9.87
N SER A 182 -39.52 -36.36 -9.16
CA SER A 182 -39.53 -37.80 -8.78
C SER A 182 -38.22 -38.47 -8.34
#